data_AF-A0A2S2N3B9-F1
#
_entry.id   AF-A0A2S2N3B9-F1
#
_cell.length_a   1.000
_cell.length_b   1.000
_cell.length_c   1.000
_cell.angle_alpha   90.00
_cell.angle_beta   90.00
_cell.angle_gamma   90.00
#
_symmetry.space_group_name_H-M   'P 1'
#
loop_
_entity.id
_entity.type
_entity.pdbx_description
1 polymer ?
#
loop_
_entity_poly.entity_id
_entity_poly.type
_entity_poly.pdbx_seq_one_letter_code
_entity_poly.pdbx_strand_id
1 'polypeptide(L)'
;TNDISRYIGLLDPWYERNVLGLLNLPMGVLCQCAKPEAEPQEDSREQLPILADMILYYCRFATRPVPLQLYHTELTFIGGEKRTEVFIHSLELGHSAATRAIKASGPGSKRLGIDGDREAIPLTLQIAYSKTAASGRSHWNDVEKVCTSVRLSKACRRHEELAAKTECLNLTMTEVVKRQNSKSKKSFNQISVSQIKVDKAQIIGVQSSFAVCLDQDEQKILQSVTRCEISVCYKPRDCDPLAPRGSPVAPQDPSEFQSLLCLPIATFSGALP
;
A
#
# COMPACT_ATOMS: atom_id res chain seq x y z
N THR A 1 -8.10 -10.71 2.00
CA THR A 1 -7.58 -10.48 0.65
C THR A 1 -6.81 -9.18 0.64
N ASN A 2 -5.56 -9.17 0.14
CA ASN A 2 -4.67 -8.00 0.13
C ASN A 2 -5.16 -6.98 -0.91
N ASP A 3 -5.12 -5.68 -0.59
CA ASP A 3 -5.54 -4.62 -1.51
C ASP A 3 -4.74 -4.58 -2.84
N ILE A 4 -3.49 -5.07 -2.87
CA ILE A 4 -2.74 -5.23 -4.14
C ILE A 4 -3.47 -6.16 -5.11
N SER A 5 -3.99 -7.29 -4.64
CA SER A 5 -4.64 -8.27 -5.52
C SER A 5 -5.89 -7.68 -6.18
N ARG A 6 -6.67 -6.90 -5.44
CA ARG A 6 -7.81 -6.14 -5.98
C ARG A 6 -7.36 -5.07 -6.98
N TYR A 7 -6.26 -4.39 -6.70
CA TYR A 7 -5.71 -3.40 -7.61
C TYR A 7 -5.23 -4.05 -8.92
N ILE A 8 -4.59 -5.23 -8.87
CA ILE A 8 -4.22 -5.98 -10.07
C ILE A 8 -5.46 -6.42 -10.84
N GLY A 9 -6.51 -6.90 -10.16
CA GLY A 9 -7.78 -7.24 -10.81
C GLY A 9 -8.47 -6.04 -11.48
N LEU A 10 -8.31 -4.84 -10.92
CA LEU A 10 -8.72 -3.60 -11.57
C LEU A 10 -7.88 -3.25 -12.80
N LEU A 11 -6.61 -3.67 -12.86
CA LEU A 11 -5.77 -3.48 -14.04
C LEU A 11 -6.03 -4.57 -15.10
N ASP A 12 -6.43 -5.77 -14.67
CA ASP A 12 -6.65 -6.93 -15.53
C ASP A 12 -7.93 -7.71 -15.15
N PRO A 13 -9.04 -7.49 -15.89
CA PRO A 13 -10.29 -8.22 -15.67
C PRO A 13 -10.17 -9.74 -15.78
N TRP A 14 -9.17 -10.25 -16.53
CA TRP A 14 -8.93 -11.69 -16.59
C TRP A 14 -8.43 -12.20 -15.24
N TYR A 15 -7.48 -11.50 -14.62
CA TYR A 15 -6.97 -11.85 -13.28
C TYR A 15 -8.10 -11.77 -12.24
N GLU A 16 -8.91 -10.71 -12.28
CA GLU A 16 -10.05 -10.54 -11.35
C GLU A 16 -10.99 -11.76 -11.39
N ARG A 17 -11.37 -12.20 -12.59
CA ARG A 17 -12.35 -13.28 -12.76
C ARG A 17 -11.76 -14.66 -12.51
N ASN A 18 -10.55 -14.92 -13.02
CA ASN A 18 -9.99 -16.27 -13.10
C ASN A 18 -9.00 -16.59 -11.98
N VAL A 19 -8.43 -15.60 -11.30
CA VAL A 19 -7.50 -15.82 -10.17
C VAL A 19 -8.11 -15.30 -8.87
N LEU A 20 -8.48 -14.01 -8.83
CA LEU A 20 -9.03 -13.43 -7.60
C LEU A 20 -10.39 -14.04 -7.25
N GLY A 21 -11.24 -14.24 -8.25
CA GLY A 21 -12.55 -14.89 -8.09
C GLY A 21 -12.46 -16.29 -7.50
N LEU A 22 -11.40 -17.05 -7.83
CA LEU A 22 -11.17 -18.38 -7.27
C LEU A 22 -10.87 -18.35 -5.77
N LEU A 23 -10.24 -17.29 -5.25
CA LEU A 23 -9.95 -17.19 -3.81
C LEU A 23 -11.20 -17.13 -2.92
N ASN A 24 -12.38 -16.96 -3.50
CA ASN A 24 -13.65 -17.06 -2.78
C ASN A 24 -14.11 -18.52 -2.57
N LEU A 25 -13.46 -19.49 -3.23
CA LEU A 25 -13.76 -20.90 -3.07
C LEU A 25 -13.08 -21.48 -1.81
N PRO A 26 -13.63 -22.53 -1.18
CA PRO A 26 -13.00 -23.19 -0.06
C PRO A 26 -11.61 -23.75 -0.42
N MET A 27 -10.66 -23.70 0.51
CA MET A 27 -9.30 -24.24 0.31
C MET A 27 -9.29 -25.71 -0.12
N GLY A 28 -10.26 -26.50 0.33
CA GLY A 28 -10.41 -27.89 -0.08
C GLY A 28 -10.65 -28.06 -1.59
N VAL A 29 -11.24 -27.06 -2.27
CA VAL A 29 -11.43 -27.03 -3.73
C VAL A 29 -10.20 -26.46 -4.43
N LEU A 30 -9.58 -25.42 -3.84
CA LEU A 30 -8.40 -24.77 -4.42
C LEU A 30 -7.15 -25.64 -4.39
N CYS A 31 -7.02 -26.50 -3.38
CA CYS A 31 -5.91 -27.42 -3.18
C CYS A 31 -6.22 -28.87 -3.60
N GLN A 32 -7.36 -29.12 -4.26
CA GLN A 32 -7.69 -30.45 -4.78
C GLN A 32 -6.74 -30.78 -5.94
N CYS A 33 -5.72 -31.60 -5.67
CA CYS A 33 -5.07 -32.39 -6.70
C CYS A 33 -5.98 -33.58 -7.02
N ALA A 34 -6.13 -33.95 -8.29
CA ALA A 34 -6.91 -35.13 -8.65
C ALA A 34 -6.41 -36.35 -7.84
N LYS A 35 -7.31 -37.05 -7.16
CA LYS A 35 -6.95 -38.30 -6.49
C LYS A 35 -6.57 -39.31 -7.58
N PRO A 36 -5.43 -40.00 -7.48
CA PRO A 36 -5.18 -41.15 -8.33
C PRO A 36 -6.08 -42.28 -7.84
N GLU A 37 -7.27 -42.41 -8.41
CA GLU A 37 -7.98 -43.69 -8.36
C GLU A 37 -7.34 -44.61 -9.41
N ALA A 38 -6.67 -45.65 -8.91
CA ALA A 38 -6.17 -46.84 -9.60
C ALA A 38 -4.81 -46.74 -10.36
N GLU A 39 -3.90 -47.61 -9.90
CA GLU A 39 -2.65 -48.15 -10.50
C GLU A 39 -1.48 -47.20 -10.86
N PRO A 40 -0.21 -47.61 -10.61
CA PRO A 40 0.95 -46.77 -10.87
C PRO A 40 1.27 -46.79 -12.37
N GLN A 41 0.78 -45.79 -13.10
CA GLN A 41 1.23 -45.54 -14.47
C GLN A 41 2.50 -44.67 -14.42
N GLU A 42 3.57 -45.11 -15.08
CA GLU A 42 4.94 -44.51 -15.09
C GLU A 42 5.03 -43.08 -15.67
N ASP A 43 3.90 -42.43 -15.94
CA ASP A 43 3.82 -41.09 -16.56
C ASP A 43 2.81 -40.18 -15.84
N SER A 44 2.68 -40.34 -14.51
CA SER A 44 1.82 -39.49 -13.68
C SER A 44 2.40 -38.07 -13.57
N ARG A 45 2.12 -37.23 -14.58
CA ARG A 45 2.34 -35.79 -14.49
C ARG A 45 1.62 -35.29 -13.24
N GLU A 46 2.38 -34.82 -12.25
CA GLU A 46 1.84 -34.26 -11.02
C GLU A 46 0.83 -33.16 -11.37
N GLN A 47 -0.46 -33.43 -11.15
CA GLN A 47 -1.51 -32.48 -11.49
C GLN A 47 -1.53 -31.40 -10.41
N LEU A 48 -1.26 -30.16 -10.83
CA LEU A 48 -1.26 -29.03 -9.94
C LEU A 48 -2.69 -28.69 -9.48
N PRO A 49 -2.86 -28.17 -8.26
CA PRO A 49 -4.13 -27.63 -7.84
C PRO A 49 -4.63 -26.53 -8.78
N ILE A 50 -5.94 -26.40 -8.95
CA ILE A 50 -6.56 -25.46 -9.90
C ILE A 50 -6.03 -24.03 -9.76
N LEU A 51 -5.78 -23.57 -8.52
CA LEU A 51 -5.23 -22.23 -8.28
C LEU A 51 -3.81 -22.11 -8.82
N ALA A 52 -2.97 -23.13 -8.61
CA ALA A 52 -1.59 -23.12 -9.09
C ALA A 52 -1.54 -23.20 -10.63
N ASP A 53 -2.41 -24.01 -11.23
CA ASP A 53 -2.53 -24.09 -12.70
C ASP A 53 -2.95 -22.74 -13.30
N MET A 54 -3.97 -22.08 -12.73
CA MET A 54 -4.41 -20.75 -13.19
C MET A 54 -3.34 -19.68 -13.01
N ILE A 55 -2.60 -19.68 -11.89
CA ILE A 55 -1.48 -18.74 -11.67
C ILE A 55 -0.38 -18.98 -12.69
N LEU A 56 0.01 -20.23 -12.96
CA LEU A 56 1.03 -20.55 -13.96
C LEU A 56 0.59 -20.17 -15.37
N TYR A 57 -0.68 -20.42 -15.70
CA TYR A 57 -1.26 -19.98 -16.96
C TYR A 57 -1.17 -18.46 -17.08
N TYR A 58 -1.56 -17.72 -16.03
CA TYR A 58 -1.41 -16.26 -16.00
C TYR A 58 0.05 -15.83 -16.23
N CYS A 59 1.00 -16.38 -15.48
CA CYS A 59 2.42 -16.03 -15.61
C CYS A 59 3.01 -16.34 -16.99
N ARG A 60 2.52 -17.37 -17.69
CA ARG A 60 3.00 -17.75 -19.03
C ARG A 60 2.39 -16.93 -20.16
N PHE A 61 1.11 -16.57 -20.04
CA PHE A 61 0.34 -16.01 -21.15
C PHE A 61 0.01 -14.52 -20.98
N ALA A 62 0.16 -13.96 -19.78
CA ALA A 62 0.15 -12.53 -19.58
C ALA A 62 1.34 -11.91 -20.32
N THR A 63 1.06 -11.19 -21.41
CA THR A 63 2.08 -10.63 -22.31
C THR A 63 1.90 -9.14 -22.53
N ARG A 64 0.79 -8.55 -22.07
CA ARG A 64 0.50 -7.13 -22.25
C ARG A 64 1.13 -6.34 -21.10
N PRO A 65 2.12 -5.47 -21.34
CA PRO A 65 2.74 -4.71 -20.28
C PRO A 65 1.81 -3.61 -19.76
N VAL A 66 1.73 -3.46 -18.44
CA VAL A 66 1.04 -2.36 -17.76
C VAL A 66 2.01 -1.71 -16.77
N PRO A 67 2.19 -0.37 -16.84
CA PRO A 67 3.05 0.34 -15.90
C PRO A 67 2.36 0.50 -14.56
N LEU A 68 2.93 -0.06 -13.50
CA LEU A 68 2.43 0.07 -12.14
C LEU A 68 3.18 1.17 -11.40
N GLN A 69 2.46 2.24 -11.01
CA GLN A 69 3.05 3.35 -10.26
C GLN A 69 3.57 2.89 -8.89
N LEU A 70 4.81 3.28 -8.58
CA LEU A 70 5.46 3.05 -7.30
C LEU A 70 5.50 4.32 -6.44
N TYR A 71 5.45 4.13 -5.13
CA TYR A 71 5.71 5.16 -4.14
C TYR A 71 6.89 4.72 -3.29
N HIS A 72 7.74 5.67 -2.92
CA HIS A 72 8.80 5.39 -1.96
C HIS A 72 8.47 6.07 -0.64
N THR A 73 9.01 5.48 0.43
CA THR A 73 8.98 6.05 1.75
C THR A 73 10.37 6.08 2.35
N GLU A 74 10.78 7.23 2.87
CA GLU A 74 11.96 7.35 3.72
C GLU A 74 11.52 7.29 5.19
N LEU A 75 11.99 6.26 5.88
CA LEU A 75 11.68 5.99 7.27
C LEU A 75 12.87 6.36 8.13
N THR A 76 12.63 7.09 9.22
CA THR A 76 13.63 7.31 10.28
C THR A 76 13.23 6.51 11.50
N PHE A 77 14.17 5.74 12.07
CA PHE A 77 13.96 4.91 13.24
C PHE A 77 14.40 5.61 14.53
N ILE A 78 14.03 5.02 15.67
CA ILE A 78 14.64 5.36 16.96
C ILE A 78 16.16 5.20 16.82
N GLY A 79 16.92 6.25 17.15
CA GLY A 79 18.38 6.28 16.98
C GLY A 79 18.85 6.99 15.70
N GLY A 80 17.92 7.41 14.82
CA GLY A 80 18.24 8.25 13.66
C GLY A 80 18.66 7.48 12.41
N GLU A 81 18.69 6.15 12.44
CA GLU A 81 18.87 5.32 11.24
C GLU A 81 17.77 5.65 10.22
N LYS A 82 18.17 5.77 8.95
CA LYS A 82 17.26 6.01 7.83
C LYS A 82 17.21 4.80 6.91
N ARG A 83 16.01 4.43 6.46
CA ARG A 83 15.79 3.37 5.46
C ARG A 83 14.79 3.84 4.42
N THR A 84 15.10 3.58 3.17
CA THR A 84 14.19 3.80 2.06
C THR A 84 13.51 2.49 1.68
N GLU A 85 12.19 2.52 1.56
CA GLU A 85 11.37 1.39 1.13
C GLU A 85 10.45 1.81 -0.02
N VAL A 86 9.93 0.84 -0.76
CA VAL A 86 8.99 1.06 -1.87
C VAL A 86 7.72 0.27 -1.63
N PHE A 87 6.59 0.90 -1.94
CA PHE A 87 5.27 0.29 -1.88
C PHE A 87 4.43 0.63 -3.12
N ILE A 88 3.41 -0.17 -3.34
CA ILE A 88 2.59 -0.17 -4.55
C ILE A 88 1.24 0.46 -4.29
N HIS A 89 0.56 0.05 -3.23
CA HIS A 89 -0.85 0.33 -3.02
C HIS A 89 -1.10 1.09 -1.73
N SER A 90 -0.52 0.66 -0.60
CA SER A 90 -0.84 1.26 0.69
C SER A 90 0.32 1.29 1.68
N LEU A 91 0.29 2.30 2.54
CA LEU A 91 1.13 2.43 3.73
C LEU A 91 0.19 2.64 4.92
N GLU A 92 0.31 1.79 5.93
CA GLU A 92 -0.48 1.84 7.16
C GLU A 92 0.43 2.13 8.35
N LEU A 93 -0.05 2.91 9.32
CA LEU A 93 0.66 3.15 10.58
C LEU A 93 -0.26 3.12 11.79
N GLY A 94 0.36 3.08 12.97
CA GLY A 94 -0.32 3.06 14.25
C GLY A 94 -0.99 1.72 14.50
N HIS A 95 -2.22 1.75 15.02
CA HIS A 95 -2.94 0.54 15.43
C HIS A 95 -3.11 -0.48 14.28
N SER A 96 -3.39 -0.04 13.05
CA SER A 96 -3.55 -0.94 11.90
C SER A 96 -2.28 -1.75 11.64
N ALA A 97 -1.12 -1.08 11.61
CA ALA A 97 0.17 -1.73 11.41
C ALA A 97 0.59 -2.59 12.61
N ALA A 98 0.37 -2.11 13.84
CA ALA A 98 0.67 -2.84 15.06
C ALA A 98 -0.12 -4.16 15.15
N THR A 99 -1.42 -4.13 14.85
CA THR A 99 -2.26 -5.33 14.82
C THR A 99 -1.80 -6.34 13.77
N ARG A 100 -1.30 -5.89 12.61
CA ARG A 100 -0.68 -6.79 11.64
C ARG A 100 0.63 -7.38 12.15
N ALA A 101 1.48 -6.60 12.80
CA ALA A 101 2.73 -7.09 13.38
C ALA A 101 2.47 -8.23 14.38
N ILE A 102 1.44 -8.06 15.21
CA ILE A 102 1.01 -9.04 16.20
C ILE A 102 0.52 -10.33 15.52
N LYS A 103 -0.26 -10.22 14.45
CA LYS A 103 -0.75 -11.37 13.69
C LYS A 103 0.38 -12.11 12.98
N ALA A 104 1.32 -11.36 12.39
CA ALA A 104 2.49 -11.89 11.69
C ALA A 104 3.47 -12.65 12.62
N SER A 105 3.50 -12.32 13.92
CA SER A 105 4.36 -13.01 14.92
C SER A 105 4.00 -14.48 15.19
N GLY A 106 2.91 -14.98 14.59
CA GLY A 106 2.58 -16.41 14.59
C GLY A 106 1.87 -16.92 15.85
N PRO A 107 1.80 -18.25 16.04
CA PRO A 107 0.99 -18.89 17.08
C PRO A 107 1.37 -18.51 18.52
N GLY A 108 2.61 -18.04 18.74
CA GLY A 108 3.09 -17.55 20.04
C GLY A 108 2.42 -16.26 20.52
N SER A 109 1.83 -15.49 19.61
CA SER A 109 1.10 -14.25 19.90
C SER A 109 -0.05 -14.46 20.90
N LYS A 110 -0.74 -15.61 20.80
CA LYS A 110 -1.84 -16.01 21.71
C LYS A 110 -1.37 -16.27 23.15
N ARG A 111 -0.12 -16.72 23.34
CA ARG A 111 0.44 -17.05 24.67
C ARG A 111 0.88 -15.82 25.45
N LEU A 112 1.11 -14.69 24.77
CA LEU A 112 1.52 -13.42 25.37
C LEU A 112 0.32 -12.53 25.77
N GLY A 113 -0.91 -13.05 25.72
CA GLY A 113 -2.12 -12.27 26.00
C GLY A 113 -2.34 -11.11 25.02
N ILE A 114 -1.78 -11.21 23.80
CA ILE A 114 -1.92 -10.22 22.74
C ILE A 114 -3.15 -10.57 21.89
N ASP A 115 -4.26 -10.89 22.55
CA ASP A 115 -5.52 -11.13 21.85
C ASP A 115 -6.05 -9.82 21.24
N GLY A 116 -6.77 -9.94 20.13
CA GLY A 116 -7.04 -8.92 19.11
C GLY A 116 -7.87 -7.70 19.52
N ASP A 117 -8.01 -7.44 20.83
CA ASP A 117 -8.79 -6.36 21.43
C ASP A 117 -7.93 -5.41 22.28
N ARG A 118 -6.63 -5.28 21.95
CA ARG A 118 -5.83 -4.19 22.53
C ARG A 118 -6.43 -2.86 22.07
N GLU A 119 -6.87 -2.07 23.05
CA GLU A 119 -7.38 -0.72 22.83
C GLU A 119 -6.36 0.06 21.99
N ALA A 120 -6.85 0.70 20.93
CA ALA A 120 -5.99 1.43 20.02
C ALA A 120 -5.33 2.61 20.75
N ILE A 121 -4.03 2.49 21.02
CA ILE A 121 -3.27 3.53 21.71
C ILE A 121 -3.18 4.75 20.79
N PRO A 122 -3.75 5.91 21.19
CA PRO A 122 -3.67 7.11 20.39
C PRO A 122 -2.23 7.63 20.34
N LEU A 123 -1.80 8.05 19.15
CA LEU A 123 -0.48 8.63 18.89
C LEU A 123 -0.67 10.10 18.53
N THR A 124 0.14 10.97 19.13
CA THR A 124 0.23 12.37 18.68
C THR A 124 1.15 12.42 17.47
N LEU A 125 0.61 12.79 16.32
CA LEU A 125 1.31 12.83 15.04
C LEU A 125 1.31 14.26 14.51
N GLN A 126 2.48 14.73 14.10
CA GLN A 126 2.60 15.89 13.21
C GLN A 126 2.53 15.37 11.77
N ILE A 127 1.53 15.84 11.02
CA ILE A 127 1.21 15.37 9.68
C ILE A 127 1.30 16.57 8.73
N ALA A 128 2.36 16.60 7.93
CA ALA A 128 2.52 17.55 6.84
C ALA A 128 2.14 16.90 5.51
N TYR A 129 1.30 17.53 4.69
CA TYR A 129 0.89 16.98 3.40
C TYR A 129 0.73 18.06 2.33
N SER A 130 1.06 17.71 1.09
CA SER A 130 0.86 18.57 -0.06
C SER A 130 -0.44 18.22 -0.78
N LYS A 131 -1.27 19.23 -1.02
CA LYS A 131 -2.46 19.11 -1.87
C LYS A 131 -2.27 19.93 -3.14
N THR A 132 -2.38 19.30 -4.30
CA THR A 132 -2.45 20.02 -5.57
C THR A 132 -3.83 20.67 -5.74
N ALA A 133 -3.86 21.99 -5.81
CA ALA A 133 -5.07 22.74 -6.15
C ALA A 133 -5.41 22.54 -7.63
N ALA A 134 -6.67 22.78 -8.03
CA ALA A 134 -7.08 22.75 -9.44
C ALA A 134 -6.27 23.73 -10.33
N SER A 135 -5.58 24.69 -9.71
CA SER A 135 -4.64 25.61 -10.39
C SER A 135 -3.24 25.05 -10.63
N GLY A 136 -2.96 23.79 -10.28
CA GLY A 136 -1.64 23.15 -10.41
C GLY A 136 -0.63 23.53 -9.33
N ARG A 137 -0.94 24.49 -8.45
CA ARG A 137 -0.09 24.87 -7.32
C ARG A 137 -0.23 23.88 -6.16
N SER A 138 0.88 23.37 -5.66
CA SER A 138 0.92 22.52 -4.46
C SER A 138 0.96 23.38 -3.19
N HIS A 139 0.01 23.20 -2.29
CA HIS A 139 0.02 23.83 -0.96
C HIS A 139 0.35 22.78 0.11
N TRP A 140 1.35 23.07 0.94
CA TRP A 140 1.69 22.27 2.11
C TRP A 140 0.82 22.68 3.29
N ASN A 141 0.19 21.70 3.93
CA ASN A 141 -0.52 21.87 5.17
C ASN A 141 0.24 21.09 6.24
N ASP A 142 0.41 21.67 7.42
CA ASP A 142 1.00 21.02 8.58
C ASP A 142 -0.02 21.04 9.72
N VAL A 143 -0.35 19.86 10.24
CA VAL A 143 -1.35 19.69 11.31
C VAL A 143 -0.86 18.71 12.35
N GLU A 144 -1.03 19.04 13.61
CA GLU A 144 -0.87 18.10 14.71
C GLU A 144 -2.21 17.43 15.03
N LYS A 145 -2.22 16.10 15.07
CA LYS A 145 -3.43 15.30 15.28
C LYS A 145 -3.15 14.12 16.20
N VAL A 146 -4.09 13.83 17.09
CA VAL A 146 -4.06 12.59 17.89
C VAL A 146 -4.80 11.51 17.12
N CYS A 147 -4.08 10.52 16.58
CA CYS A 147 -4.62 9.48 15.72
C CYS A 147 -4.38 8.08 16.30
N THR A 148 -5.34 7.18 16.15
CA THR A 148 -5.09 5.74 16.39
C THR A 148 -4.42 5.09 15.21
N SER A 149 -4.71 5.56 13.99
CA SER A 149 -4.14 5.03 12.75
C SER A 149 -4.16 6.08 11.65
N VAL A 150 -3.20 5.94 10.73
CA VAL A 150 -3.18 6.67 9.47
C VAL A 150 -2.92 5.67 8.35
N ARG A 151 -3.59 5.86 7.22
CA ARG A 151 -3.40 5.04 6.02
C ARG A 151 -3.22 5.95 4.82
N LEU A 152 -2.16 5.74 4.06
CA LEU A 152 -2.06 6.21 2.69
C LEU A 152 -2.41 5.07 1.76
N SER A 153 -3.23 5.32 0.75
CA SER A 153 -3.61 4.31 -0.25
C SER A 153 -3.78 4.94 -1.61
N LYS A 154 -3.57 4.16 -2.68
CA LYS A 154 -3.87 4.61 -4.04
C LYS A 154 -5.29 5.18 -4.12
N ALA A 155 -5.42 6.35 -4.74
CA ALA A 155 -6.70 7.05 -4.73
C ALA A 155 -7.76 6.37 -5.61
N CYS A 156 -7.31 5.61 -6.60
CA CYS A 156 -8.16 4.93 -7.57
C CYS A 156 -8.83 3.70 -6.95
N ARG A 157 -10.17 3.66 -7.01
CA ARG A 157 -10.96 2.50 -6.57
C ARG A 157 -11.80 1.87 -7.68
N ARG A 158 -11.83 2.48 -8.88
CA ARG A 158 -12.69 2.08 -10.00
C ARG A 158 -11.96 2.23 -11.33
N HIS A 159 -12.36 1.45 -12.35
CA HIS A 159 -11.75 1.48 -13.68
C HIS A 159 -11.80 2.88 -14.30
N GLU A 160 -12.89 3.62 -14.10
CA GLU A 160 -13.08 4.99 -14.58
C GLU A 160 -12.00 5.97 -14.06
N GLU A 161 -11.41 5.68 -12.91
CA GLU A 161 -10.42 6.53 -12.23
C GLU A 161 -8.97 6.16 -12.60
N LEU A 162 -8.74 5.05 -13.34
CA LEU A 162 -7.42 4.66 -13.86
C LEU A 162 -6.94 5.61 -14.97
N ALA A 163 -7.87 6.07 -15.81
CA ALA A 163 -7.58 6.93 -16.96
C ALA A 163 -7.29 8.38 -16.55
N ALA A 164 -7.85 8.83 -15.43
CA ALA A 164 -7.45 10.08 -14.82
C ALA A 164 -6.05 9.89 -14.23
N LYS A 165 -5.10 10.72 -14.67
CA LYS A 165 -3.68 10.77 -14.30
C LYS A 165 -3.47 11.13 -12.82
N THR A 166 -4.14 10.41 -11.91
CA THR A 166 -4.22 10.71 -10.49
C THR A 166 -3.07 10.01 -9.77
N GLU A 167 -1.92 10.66 -9.82
CA GLU A 167 -0.69 10.31 -9.11
C GLU A 167 -0.81 10.53 -7.58
N CYS A 168 -2.00 10.89 -7.08
CA CYS A 168 -2.26 11.20 -5.68
C CYS A 168 -2.60 9.96 -4.83
N LEU A 169 -2.26 10.04 -3.56
CA LEU A 169 -2.66 9.11 -2.51
C LEU A 169 -3.88 9.66 -1.74
N ASN A 170 -4.75 8.76 -1.31
CA ASN A 170 -5.75 9.03 -0.28
C ASN A 170 -5.09 8.87 1.10
N LEU A 171 -4.93 9.97 1.82
CA LEU A 171 -4.53 10.03 3.22
C LEU A 171 -5.77 9.96 4.10
N THR A 172 -5.96 8.83 4.77
CA THR A 172 -7.04 8.58 5.73
C THR A 172 -6.48 8.63 7.14
N MET A 173 -7.06 9.47 8.00
CA MET A 173 -6.67 9.61 9.41
C MET A 173 -7.82 9.18 10.30
N THR A 174 -7.53 8.35 11.29
CA THR A 174 -8.48 7.96 12.33
C THR A 174 -8.13 8.70 13.61
N GLU A 175 -8.74 9.86 13.80
CA GLU A 175 -8.48 10.83 14.86
C GLU A 175 -9.27 10.49 16.13
N VAL A 176 -8.68 10.77 17.29
CA VAL A 176 -9.35 10.73 18.60
C VAL A 176 -9.69 12.15 19.03
N VAL A 177 -10.98 12.46 19.02
CA VAL A 177 -11.50 13.79 19.34
C VAL A 177 -12.17 13.74 20.71
N LYS A 178 -11.75 14.61 21.63
CA LYS A 178 -12.43 14.79 22.91
C LYS A 178 -13.69 15.64 22.70
N ARG A 179 -14.87 15.06 22.92
CA ARG A 179 -16.12 15.82 22.89
C ARG A 179 -16.63 16.04 24.31
N GLN A 180 -16.75 17.31 24.69
CA GLN A 180 -17.38 17.68 25.95
C GLN A 180 -18.90 17.72 25.76
N ASN A 181 -19.63 16.93 26.53
CA ASN A 181 -21.10 16.94 26.53
C ASN A 181 -21.58 18.07 27.46
N SER A 182 -22.29 19.07 26.93
CA SER A 182 -22.78 20.19 27.74
C SER A 182 -23.80 19.79 28.80
N LYS A 183 -24.35 18.57 28.73
CA LYS A 183 -25.36 18.05 29.67
C LYS A 183 -24.81 17.08 30.73
N SER A 184 -23.54 16.66 30.66
CA SER A 184 -22.95 15.78 31.68
C SER A 184 -21.46 16.08 31.90
N LYS A 185 -20.98 15.98 33.14
CA LYS A 185 -19.54 16.18 33.49
C LYS A 185 -18.60 15.09 32.93
N LYS A 186 -19.09 14.14 32.13
CA LYS A 186 -18.28 13.04 31.57
C LYS A 186 -17.84 13.40 30.15
N SER A 187 -16.53 13.56 29.95
CA SER A 187 -15.92 13.63 28.61
C SER A 187 -15.72 12.21 28.07
N PHE A 188 -16.08 11.96 26.81
CA PHE A 188 -15.78 10.69 26.14
C PHE A 188 -14.93 10.94 24.89
N ASN A 189 -14.06 9.99 24.56
CA ASN A 189 -13.24 10.03 23.37
C ASN A 189 -14.08 9.54 22.17
N GLN A 190 -14.29 10.40 21.19
CA GLN A 190 -14.98 10.05 19.95
C GLN A 190 -13.96 9.81 18.83
N ILE A 191 -14.16 8.75 18.05
CA ILE A 191 -13.33 8.48 16.87
C ILE A 191 -13.91 9.24 15.67
N SER A 192 -13.08 9.99 14.96
CA SER A 192 -13.40 10.66 13.72
C SER A 192 -12.51 10.15 12.60
N VAL A 193 -13.06 9.94 11.40
CA VAL A 193 -12.29 9.50 10.23
C VAL A 193 -12.32 10.60 9.18
N SER A 194 -11.15 11.09 8.79
CA SER A 194 -10.98 12.09 7.73
C SER A 194 -10.23 11.49 6.55
N GLN A 195 -10.51 11.95 5.33
CA GLN A 195 -9.84 11.49 4.12
C GLN A 195 -9.52 12.66 3.20
N ILE A 196 -8.28 12.74 2.72
CA ILE A 196 -7.76 13.84 1.91
C ILE A 196 -6.90 13.27 0.78
N LYS A 197 -7.02 13.81 -0.44
CA LYS A 197 -6.11 13.48 -1.56
C LYS A 197 -4.83 14.32 -1.45
N VAL A 198 -3.68 13.66 -1.48
CA VAL A 198 -2.35 14.26 -1.27
C VAL A 198 -1.35 13.69 -2.26
N ASP A 199 -0.31 14.47 -2.59
CA ASP A 199 0.76 14.02 -3.50
C ASP A 199 2.01 13.60 -2.73
N LYS A 200 2.32 14.36 -1.69
CA LYS A 200 3.38 14.09 -0.72
C LYS A 200 2.82 14.16 0.68
N ALA A 201 3.39 13.36 1.57
CA ALA A 201 3.05 13.38 2.98
C ALA A 201 4.29 13.12 3.82
N GLN A 202 4.31 13.69 5.01
CA GLN A 202 5.31 13.47 6.03
C GLN A 202 4.58 13.31 7.35
N ILE A 203 4.91 12.24 8.07
CA ILE A 203 4.27 11.88 9.33
C ILE A 203 5.36 11.69 10.36
N ILE A 204 5.29 12.46 11.44
CA ILE A 204 6.26 12.46 12.53
C ILE A 204 5.52 12.11 13.82
N GLY A 205 6.07 11.15 14.57
CA GLY A 205 5.57 10.79 15.89
C GLY A 205 6.09 11.79 16.91
N VAL A 206 5.19 12.55 17.53
CA VAL A 206 5.57 13.51 18.58
C VAL A 206 5.93 12.70 19.82
N GLN A 207 7.23 12.66 20.15
CA GLN A 207 7.80 11.93 21.29
C GLN A 207 7.43 10.44 21.33
N SER A 208 7.07 9.85 20.19
CA SER A 208 6.62 8.47 20.10
C SER A 208 7.11 7.84 18.82
N SER A 209 7.28 6.52 18.87
CA SER A 209 7.50 5.70 17.67
C SER A 209 6.24 4.92 17.32
N PHE A 210 6.09 4.56 16.06
CA PHE A 210 4.97 3.77 15.56
C PHE A 210 5.45 2.64 14.66
N ALA A 211 4.57 1.66 14.47
CA ALA A 211 4.75 0.64 13.45
C ALA A 211 4.25 1.16 12.10
N VAL A 212 4.94 0.76 11.03
CA VAL A 212 4.56 1.01 9.63
C VAL A 212 4.44 -0.34 8.92
N CYS A 213 3.38 -0.53 8.15
CA CYS A 213 3.18 -1.71 7.32
C CYS A 213 2.97 -1.26 5.87
N LEU A 214 3.77 -1.82 4.96
CA LEU A 214 3.69 -1.54 3.53
C LEU A 214 2.88 -2.63 2.84
N ASP A 215 1.96 -2.22 1.97
CA ASP A 215 1.20 -3.10 1.07
C ASP A 215 0.46 -4.26 1.75
N GLN A 216 0.17 -4.10 3.05
CA GLN A 216 -0.42 -5.16 3.89
C GLN A 216 0.41 -6.45 3.89
N ASP A 217 1.70 -6.35 3.61
CA ASP A 217 2.65 -7.46 3.61
C ASP A 217 3.18 -7.68 5.03
N GLU A 218 3.00 -8.89 5.54
CA GLU A 218 3.44 -9.31 6.88
C GLU A 218 4.97 -9.30 7.03
N GLN A 219 5.70 -9.39 5.92
CA GLN A 219 7.16 -9.31 5.89
C GLN A 219 7.67 -7.87 5.80
N LYS A 220 6.80 -6.90 5.47
CA LYS A 220 7.14 -5.47 5.37
C LYS A 220 6.52 -4.66 6.48
N ILE A 221 6.66 -5.16 7.70
CA ILE A 221 6.24 -4.48 8.92
C ILE A 221 7.48 -3.98 9.65
N LEU A 222 7.57 -2.66 9.79
CA LEU A 222 8.71 -1.96 10.34
C LEU A 222 8.29 -1.31 11.67
N GLN A 223 8.97 -1.67 12.75
CA GLN A 223 8.70 -1.14 14.09
C GLN A 223 9.65 0.01 14.41
N SER A 224 9.38 0.74 15.50
CA SER A 224 10.27 1.80 16.00
C SER A 224 10.53 2.94 15.02
N VAL A 225 9.56 3.25 14.15
CA VAL A 225 9.63 4.38 13.21
C VAL A 225 9.19 5.65 13.92
N THR A 226 9.97 6.73 13.79
CA THR A 226 9.65 8.05 14.36
C THR A 226 9.22 9.06 13.28
N ARG A 227 9.66 8.86 12.03
CA ARG A 227 9.32 9.70 10.89
C ARG A 227 9.14 8.87 9.63
N CYS A 228 8.14 9.24 8.83
CA CYS A 228 7.80 8.60 7.58
C CYS A 228 7.53 9.69 6.52
N GLU A 229 8.36 9.75 5.48
CA GLU A 229 8.21 10.67 4.36
C GLU A 229 7.82 9.92 3.11
N ILE A 230 6.69 10.29 2.50
CA ILE A 230 6.10 9.59 1.36
C ILE A 230 6.09 10.51 0.16
N SER A 231 6.58 9.99 -0.97
CA SER A 231 6.38 10.64 -2.26
C SER A 231 6.36 9.64 -3.43
N VAL A 232 5.89 10.14 -4.57
CA VAL A 232 5.83 9.39 -5.82
C VAL A 232 7.24 9.08 -6.32
N CYS A 233 7.47 7.87 -6.86
CA CYS A 233 8.74 7.56 -7.51
C CYS A 233 8.79 8.18 -8.92
N TYR A 234 9.85 8.97 -9.16
CA TYR A 234 10.16 9.54 -10.47
C TYR A 234 11.37 8.82 -11.08
N LYS A 235 11.44 8.75 -12.41
CA LYS A 235 12.61 8.25 -13.13
C LYS A 235 13.78 9.22 -12.90
N PRO A 236 14.99 8.72 -12.60
CA PRO A 236 16.19 9.54 -12.60
C PRO A 236 16.37 10.22 -13.96
N ARG A 237 16.80 11.50 -13.97
CA ARG A 237 16.99 12.28 -15.20
C ARG A 237 18.04 11.68 -16.16
N ASP A 238 18.91 10.78 -15.68
CA ASP A 238 20.09 10.31 -16.41
C ASP A 238 19.96 8.92 -17.08
N CYS A 239 18.75 8.37 -17.23
CA CYS A 239 18.55 7.07 -17.89
C CYS A 239 18.33 7.17 -19.41
N ASP A 240 19.03 8.08 -20.10
CA ASP A 240 19.21 8.01 -21.56
C ASP A 240 20.66 7.57 -21.86
N PRO A 241 20.90 6.33 -22.32
CA PRO A 241 22.23 5.88 -22.73
C PRO A 241 22.82 6.66 -23.93
N LEU A 242 22.01 7.51 -24.57
CA LEU A 242 22.33 8.21 -25.82
C LEU A 242 22.35 9.75 -25.68
N ALA A 243 22.18 10.31 -24.48
CA ALA A 243 22.22 11.76 -24.31
C ALA A 243 23.66 12.29 -24.43
N PRO A 244 23.95 13.26 -25.33
CA PRO A 244 25.27 13.85 -25.44
C PRO A 244 25.62 14.59 -24.14
N ARG A 245 26.75 14.22 -23.52
CA ARG A 245 27.28 14.96 -22.38
C ARG A 245 27.64 16.38 -22.81
N GLY A 246 26.86 17.37 -22.36
CA GLY A 246 27.30 18.75 -22.33
C GLY A 246 26.22 19.76 -22.71
N SER A 247 25.47 20.24 -21.71
CA SER A 247 25.13 21.66 -21.62
C SER A 247 24.79 22.03 -20.17
N PRO A 248 25.20 23.21 -19.68
CA PRO A 248 24.82 23.67 -18.35
C PRO A 248 23.36 24.17 -18.40
N VAL A 249 22.45 23.42 -17.77
CA VAL A 249 21.02 23.78 -17.73
C VAL A 249 20.78 24.74 -16.56
N ALA A 250 20.16 25.88 -16.87
CA ALA A 250 19.67 26.89 -15.92
C ALA A 250 18.70 26.27 -14.89
N PRO A 251 18.50 26.90 -13.71
CA PRO A 251 17.60 26.36 -12.69
C PRO A 251 16.14 26.49 -13.14
N GLN A 252 15.62 25.44 -13.79
CA GLN A 252 14.20 25.29 -14.10
C GLN A 252 13.53 24.40 -13.05
N ASP A 253 12.30 24.76 -12.71
CA ASP A 253 11.44 24.14 -11.70
C ASP A 253 11.44 22.60 -11.85
N PRO A 254 11.67 21.81 -10.79
CA PRO A 254 11.81 20.35 -10.89
C PRO A 254 10.55 19.60 -11.35
N SER A 255 9.41 20.30 -11.46
CA SER A 255 8.10 19.70 -11.70
C SER A 255 7.72 19.44 -13.16
N GLU A 256 8.39 20.01 -14.17
CA GLU A 256 7.82 19.97 -15.53
C GLU A 256 8.13 18.73 -16.38
N PHE A 257 9.17 17.94 -16.08
CA PHE A 257 9.54 16.80 -16.95
C PHE A 257 10.16 15.59 -16.22
N GLN A 258 9.56 15.13 -15.13
CA GLN A 258 9.96 13.86 -14.50
C GLN A 258 8.95 12.76 -14.84
N SER A 259 9.33 11.87 -15.76
CA SER A 259 8.54 10.66 -16.03
C SER A 259 8.46 9.81 -14.77
N LEU A 260 7.29 9.24 -14.48
CA LEU A 260 7.11 8.39 -13.31
C LEU A 260 7.91 7.08 -13.43
N LEU A 261 8.48 6.64 -12.31
CA LEU A 261 9.03 5.29 -12.20
C LEU A 261 7.90 4.30 -11.97
N CYS A 262 7.66 3.45 -12.95
CA CYS A 262 6.66 2.39 -12.89
C CYS A 262 7.32 1.02 -12.99
N LEU A 263 6.82 0.06 -12.20
CA LEU A 263 7.15 -1.35 -12.34
C LEU A 263 6.37 -1.91 -13.54
N PRO A 264 7.02 -2.42 -14.60
CA PRO A 264 6.30 -3.10 -15.67
C PRO A 264 5.78 -4.45 -15.15
N ILE A 265 4.47 -4.63 -15.18
CA ILE A 265 3.85 -5.94 -14.93
C ILE A 265 3.24 -6.46 -16.23
N ALA A 266 3.24 -7.78 -16.43
CA ALA A 266 2.54 -8.39 -17.55
C ALA A 266 1.11 -8.73 -17.14
N THR A 267 0.15 -8.41 -18.00
CA THR A 267 -1.27 -8.71 -17.84
C THR A 267 -1.81 -9.43 -19.08
N PHE A 268 -2.95 -10.09 -18.91
CA PHE A 268 -3.63 -10.83 -19.96
C PHE A 268 -4.48 -9.90 -20.83
N SER A 269 -5.27 -9.01 -20.20
CA SER A 269 -6.17 -8.09 -20.91
C SER A 269 -5.50 -6.78 -21.32
N GLY A 270 -4.38 -6.41 -20.70
CA GLY A 270 -3.80 -5.08 -20.84
C GLY A 270 -4.60 -4.03 -20.05
N ALA A 271 -4.10 -2.80 -20.00
CA ALA A 271 -4.89 -1.69 -19.50
C ALA A 271 -6.13 -1.53 -20.41
N LEU A 272 -7.32 -1.71 -19.85
CA LEU A 272 -8.54 -1.36 -20.56
C LEU A 272 -8.53 0.15 -20.87
N PRO A 273 -9.00 0.57 -22.07
CA PRO A 273 -9.08 1.98 -22.44
C PRO A 273 -10.03 2.78 -21.54
#